data_AF-A0A2V6EJR1-F1
#
_entry.id   AF-A0A2V6EJR1-F1
#
_cell.length_a   1.000
_cell.length_b   1.000
_cell.length_c   1.000
_cell.angle_alpha   90.00
_cell.angle_beta   90.00
_cell.angle_gamma   90.00
#
_symmetry.space_group_name_H-M   'P 1'
#
loop_
_entity.id
_entity.type
_entity.pdbx_description
1 polymer ?
#
loop_
_entity_poly.entity_id
_entity_poly.type
_entity_poly.pdbx_seq_one_letter_code
_entity_poly.pdbx_strand_id
1 'polypeptide(L)'
;MHITTRTLITAITLAFAAGCSAQHGDEPSLTRIQQILAGKKYVDLTHAFEPGIPRWPGFPDETRKTIYWYGKRPETMGSGFFAEVFTHVGQWGTHVDPPAHFIKGLRT
;
A
#
# COMPACT_ATOMS: atom_id res chain seq x y z
N MET A 1 49.90 -22.49 -42.60
CA MET A 1 48.72 -22.32 -41.72
C MET A 1 48.03 -21.02 -42.09
N HIS A 2 47.04 -21.07 -42.98
CA HIS A 2 46.24 -19.91 -43.36
C HIS A 2 44.83 -20.10 -42.81
N ILE A 3 44.53 -19.44 -41.69
CA ILE A 3 43.17 -19.30 -41.20
C ILE A 3 42.46 -18.39 -42.19
N THR A 4 41.53 -18.94 -42.98
CA THR A 4 40.82 -18.23 -44.03
C THR A 4 39.80 -17.26 -43.42
N THR A 5 39.84 -16.00 -43.89
CA THR A 5 39.09 -14.84 -43.39
C THR A 5 37.56 -15.03 -43.36
N ARG A 6 37.03 -15.99 -44.13
CA ARG A 6 35.60 -16.34 -44.15
C ARG A 6 35.12 -17.04 -42.88
N THR A 7 35.97 -17.80 -42.20
CA THR A 7 35.61 -18.50 -40.95
C THR A 7 35.52 -17.54 -39.77
N LEU A 8 36.25 -16.42 -39.83
CA LEU A 8 36.28 -15.39 -38.79
C LEU A 8 35.00 -14.53 -38.79
N ILE A 9 34.44 -14.24 -39.96
CA ILE A 9 33.26 -13.36 -40.10
C ILE A 9 31.98 -14.06 -39.61
N THR A 10 31.80 -15.36 -39.87
CA THR A 10 30.64 -16.13 -39.40
C THR A 10 30.64 -16.34 -37.88
N ALA A 11 31.82 -16.41 -37.26
CA ALA A 11 31.94 -16.52 -35.80
C ALA A 11 31.57 -15.21 -35.08
N ILE A 12 31.82 -14.06 -35.70
CA ILE A 12 31.52 -12.74 -35.13
C ILE A 12 30.02 -12.41 -35.19
N THR A 13 29.30 -12.83 -36.25
CA THR A 13 27.85 -12.63 -36.35
C THR A 13 27.03 -13.53 -35.43
N LEU A 14 27.50 -14.75 -35.13
CA LEU A 14 26.83 -15.62 -34.14
C LEU A 14 26.99 -15.12 -32.70
N ALA A 15 28.09 -14.41 -32.40
CA ALA A 15 28.34 -13.84 -31.07
C ALA A 15 27.45 -12.62 -30.75
N PHE A 16 27.03 -11.85 -31.76
CA PHE A 16 26.19 -10.67 -31.57
C PHE A 16 24.71 -11.01 -31.30
N ALA A 17 24.21 -12.15 -31.80
CA ALA A 17 22.82 -12.57 -31.56
C ALA A 17 22.59 -13.13 -30.14
N ALA A 18 23.64 -13.60 -29.45
CA ALA A 18 23.53 -14.16 -28.11
C ALA A 18 23.51 -13.10 -26.98
N GLY A 19 23.77 -11.82 -27.29
CA GLY A 19 23.84 -10.73 -26.32
C GLY A 19 22.51 -10.06 -25.99
N CYS A 20 21.41 -10.41 -26.68
CA CYS A 20 20.08 -9.84 -26.46
C CYS A 20 19.18 -10.75 -25.62
N SER A 21 19.73 -11.38 -24.59
CA SER A 21 18.90 -11.90 -23.51
C SER A 21 18.55 -10.71 -22.63
N ALA A 22 17.31 -10.21 -22.70
CA ALA A 22 16.81 -9.30 -21.70
C ALA A 22 17.01 -9.97 -20.34
N GLN A 23 17.95 -9.46 -19.53
CA GLN A 23 18.12 -9.93 -18.17
C GLN A 23 16.82 -9.62 -17.43
N HIS A 24 15.97 -10.63 -17.27
CA HIS A 24 14.97 -10.62 -16.24
C HIS A 24 15.75 -10.76 -14.93
N GLY A 25 16.05 -9.62 -14.30
CA GLY A 25 16.61 -9.64 -12.95
C GLY A 25 15.60 -10.34 -12.05
N ASP A 26 16.07 -11.26 -11.22
CA ASP A 26 15.22 -11.89 -10.20
C ASP A 26 14.45 -10.80 -9.44
N GLU A 27 13.15 -10.99 -9.30
CA GLU A 27 12.32 -10.11 -8.49
C GLU A 27 12.92 -10.03 -7.07
N PRO A 28 13.07 -8.83 -6.50
CA PRO A 28 13.68 -8.69 -5.19
C PRO A 28 12.84 -9.45 -4.16
N SER A 29 13.49 -10.31 -3.37
CA SER A 29 12.83 -11.03 -2.29
C SER A 29 12.15 -10.06 -1.30
N LEU A 30 11.11 -10.51 -0.59
CA LEU A 30 10.43 -9.68 0.41
C LEU A 30 11.40 -9.13 1.47
N THR A 31 12.42 -9.92 1.85
CA THR A 31 13.50 -9.47 2.74
C THR A 31 14.31 -8.33 2.12
N ARG A 32 14.66 -8.44 0.83
CA ARG A 32 15.40 -7.37 0.14
C ARG A 32 14.57 -6.10 0.02
N ILE A 33 13.28 -6.21 -0.30
CA ILE A 33 12.35 -5.07 -0.36
C ILE A 33 12.26 -4.40 1.01
N GLN A 34 12.09 -5.17 2.09
CA GLN A 34 12.02 -4.62 3.45
C GLN A 34 13.28 -3.82 3.81
N GLN A 35 14.47 -4.34 3.51
CA GLN A 35 15.74 -3.62 3.75
C GLN A 35 15.82 -2.31 2.97
N ILE A 36 15.33 -2.29 1.73
CA ILE A 36 15.27 -1.07 0.91
C ILE A 36 14.32 -0.05 1.55
N LEU A 37 13.11 -0.48 1.93
CA LEU A 37 12.08 0.40 2.49
C LEU A 37 12.49 0.97 3.85
N ALA A 38 13.14 0.18 4.70
CA ALA A 38 13.59 0.60 6.03
C ALA A 38 14.51 1.84 6.00
N GLY A 39 15.24 2.06 4.90
CA GLY A 39 16.12 3.21 4.71
C GLY A 39 15.48 4.41 3.99
N LYS A 40 14.16 4.40 3.73
CA LYS A 40 13.47 5.49 3.02
C LYS A 40 12.78 6.45 3.97
N LYS A 41 12.49 7.66 3.46
CA LYS A 41 11.62 8.61 4.14
C LYS A 41 10.18 8.15 4.01
N TYR A 42 9.48 8.07 5.13
CA TYR A 42 8.05 7.83 5.18
C TYR A 42 7.36 9.19 5.29
N VAL A 43 6.45 9.48 4.35
CA VAL A 43 5.65 10.70 4.34
C VAL A 43 4.21 10.30 4.62
N ASP A 44 3.66 10.82 5.71
CA ASP A 44 2.24 10.63 6.03
C ASP A 44 1.40 11.58 5.19
N LEU A 45 0.46 11.02 4.43
CA LEU A 45 -0.49 11.75 3.59
C LEU A 45 -1.91 11.70 4.17
N THR A 46 -2.04 11.36 5.46
CA THR A 46 -3.31 11.13 6.15
C THR A 46 -3.65 12.31 7.06
N HIS A 47 -4.90 12.78 6.98
CA HIS A 47 -5.46 13.63 8.04
C HIS A 47 -6.01 12.78 9.17
N ALA A 48 -5.81 13.21 10.42
CA ALA A 48 -6.46 12.59 11.57
C ALA A 48 -7.98 12.66 11.42
N PHE A 49 -8.68 11.58 11.76
CA PHE A 49 -10.13 11.55 11.77
C PHE A 49 -10.65 11.94 13.16
N GLU A 50 -11.64 12.84 13.18
CA GLU A 50 -12.36 13.23 14.38
C GLU A 50 -13.77 13.73 14.00
N PRO A 51 -14.72 13.74 14.96
CA PRO A 51 -16.03 14.35 14.73
C PRO A 51 -15.91 15.80 14.28
N GLY A 52 -16.68 16.18 13.27
CA GLY A 52 -16.78 17.55 12.79
C GLY A 52 -15.74 17.98 11.75
N ILE A 53 -14.80 17.11 11.34
CA ILE A 53 -13.91 17.44 10.20
C ILE A 53 -14.73 17.67 8.92
N PRO A 54 -14.21 18.46 7.96
CA PRO A 54 -14.84 18.61 6.66
C PRO A 54 -15.11 17.25 6.00
N ARG A 55 -16.34 17.07 5.53
CA ARG A 55 -16.83 15.86 4.88
C ARG A 55 -17.86 16.22 3.80
N TRP A 56 -18.24 15.24 2.99
CA TRP A 56 -19.40 15.41 2.12
C TRP A 56 -20.68 15.61 2.96
N PRO A 57 -21.45 16.70 2.76
CA PRO A 57 -22.60 17.02 3.63
C PRO A 57 -23.72 15.96 3.66
N GLY A 58 -23.76 15.05 2.69
CA GLY A 58 -24.71 13.94 2.66
C GLY A 58 -24.41 12.82 3.68
N PHE A 59 -23.21 12.81 4.28
CA PHE A 59 -22.84 11.81 5.27
C PHE A 59 -23.14 12.25 6.71
N PRO A 60 -23.52 11.30 7.59
CA PRO A 60 -23.59 11.58 9.03
C PRO A 60 -22.20 11.93 9.56
N ASP A 61 -22.17 12.61 10.71
CA ASP A 61 -20.91 12.88 11.40
C ASP A 61 -20.32 11.59 11.97
N GLU A 62 -19.02 11.58 12.22
CA GLU A 62 -18.41 10.55 13.05
C GLU A 62 -19.01 10.63 14.45
N THR A 63 -19.32 9.47 15.02
CA THR A 63 -19.62 9.35 16.45
C THR A 63 -18.51 8.61 17.15
N ARG A 64 -18.21 9.02 18.37
CA ARG A 64 -17.19 8.38 19.20
C ARG A 64 -17.72 8.20 20.61
N LYS A 65 -17.58 6.99 21.13
CA LYS A 65 -17.96 6.62 22.48
C LYS A 65 -16.84 5.84 23.13
N THR A 66 -16.29 6.38 24.19
CA THR A 66 -15.32 5.64 24.99
C THR A 66 -16.03 4.55 25.81
N ILE A 67 -15.64 3.29 25.59
CA ILE A 67 -16.26 2.09 26.19
C ILE A 67 -15.43 1.47 27.32
N TYR A 68 -14.12 1.74 27.39
CA TYR A 68 -13.25 1.39 28.52
C TYR A 68 -12.41 2.59 28.96
N TRP A 69 -12.15 2.69 30.26
CA TRP A 69 -11.29 3.73 30.83
C TRP A 69 -10.25 3.14 31.80
N TYR A 70 -9.25 3.93 32.16
CA TYR A 70 -8.25 3.49 33.13
C TYR A 70 -8.86 3.20 34.51
N GLY A 71 -9.77 4.05 34.98
CA GLY A 71 -10.51 3.88 36.25
C GLY A 71 -11.99 3.56 36.03
N LYS A 72 -12.68 3.18 37.12
CA LYS A 72 -14.14 3.02 37.10
C LYS A 72 -14.80 4.36 36.79
N ARG A 73 -15.74 4.36 35.85
CA ARG A 73 -16.58 5.53 35.57
C ARG A 73 -17.95 5.10 35.02
N PRO A 74 -18.97 5.97 35.13
CA PRO A 74 -20.26 5.73 34.47
C PRO A 74 -20.09 5.54 32.96
N GLU A 75 -21.03 4.81 32.35
CA GLU A 75 -21.16 4.66 30.90
C GLU A 75 -20.00 3.93 30.18
N THR A 76 -19.07 3.33 30.94
CA THR A 76 -18.08 2.36 30.43
C THR A 76 -18.45 0.93 30.77
N MET A 77 -18.00 0.00 29.91
CA MET A 77 -18.15 -1.43 30.07
C MET A 77 -17.18 -2.02 31.11
N GLY A 78 -16.06 -1.34 31.37
CA GLY A 78 -15.08 -1.77 32.36
C GLY A 78 -13.93 -0.77 32.56
N SER A 79 -12.97 -1.18 33.38
CA SER A 79 -11.80 -0.38 33.73
C SER A 79 -10.48 -1.14 33.58
N GLY A 80 -9.39 -0.43 33.38
CA GLY A 80 -8.02 -0.96 33.30
C GLY A 80 -7.27 -0.58 32.02
N PHE A 81 -7.97 -0.04 31.02
CA PHE A 81 -7.40 0.42 29.75
C PHE A 81 -8.35 1.40 29.05
N PHE A 82 -7.84 2.17 28.09
CA PHE A 82 -8.65 3.07 27.26
C PHE A 82 -9.07 2.37 25.97
N ALA A 83 -10.36 2.40 25.65
CA ALA A 83 -10.86 1.96 24.36
C ALA A 83 -12.12 2.72 23.96
N GLU A 84 -12.27 2.95 22.66
CA GLU A 84 -13.40 3.68 22.07
C GLU A 84 -14.03 2.89 20.93
N VAL A 85 -15.35 3.04 20.80
CA VAL A 85 -16.07 2.75 19.57
C VAL A 85 -16.19 4.06 18.81
N PHE A 86 -15.69 4.08 17.58
CA PHE A 86 -15.95 5.15 16.62
C PHE A 86 -16.76 4.59 15.46
N THR A 87 -17.66 5.38 14.91
CA THR A 87 -18.50 5.01 13.75
C THR A 87 -18.51 6.16 12.76
N HIS A 88 -18.11 5.89 11.53
CA HIS A 88 -18.19 6.80 10.39
C HIS A 88 -18.41 5.97 9.10
N VAL A 89 -18.72 6.64 7.99
CA VAL A 89 -18.82 5.98 6.68
C VAL A 89 -17.44 5.55 6.15
N GLY A 90 -17.39 4.67 5.14
CA GLY A 90 -16.13 4.29 4.50
C GLY A 90 -15.40 5.47 3.85
N GLN A 91 -16.15 6.44 3.34
CA GLN A 91 -15.67 7.66 2.68
C GLN A 91 -15.44 8.81 3.67
N TRP A 92 -14.85 8.51 4.84
CA TRP A 92 -14.57 9.51 5.88
C TRP A 92 -13.11 9.99 5.82
N GLY A 93 -12.89 11.31 5.82
CA GLY A 93 -11.54 11.88 5.84
C GLY A 93 -10.67 11.38 4.69
N THR A 94 -9.44 10.98 4.99
CA THR A 94 -8.55 10.31 4.02
C THR A 94 -9.00 8.86 3.84
N HIS A 95 -9.50 8.51 2.66
CA HIS A 95 -10.12 7.20 2.39
C HIS A 95 -9.72 6.65 1.01
N VAL A 96 -10.14 5.41 0.75
CA VAL A 96 -9.96 4.72 -0.54
C VAL A 96 -11.32 4.22 -1.02
N ASP A 97 -11.68 4.57 -2.25
CA ASP A 97 -12.93 4.11 -2.85
C ASP A 97 -12.76 2.76 -3.55
N PRO A 98 -13.61 1.77 -3.24
CA PRO A 98 -13.61 0.51 -3.96
C PRO A 98 -14.27 0.67 -5.35
N PRO A 99 -13.99 -0.24 -6.31
CA PRO A 99 -14.67 -0.24 -7.60
C PRO A 99 -16.21 -0.24 -7.51
N ALA A 100 -16.76 -0.90 -6.47
CA ALA A 100 -18.19 -0.91 -6.20
C ALA A 100 -18.79 0.44 -5.80
N HIS A 101 -17.97 1.48 -5.57
CA HIS A 101 -18.42 2.79 -5.12
C HIS A 101 -19.44 3.42 -6.08
N PHE A 102 -19.29 3.20 -7.40
CA PHE A 102 -20.22 3.72 -8.41
C PHE A 102 -20.89 2.64 -9.27
N ILE A 103 -20.35 1.42 -9.35
CA ILE A 103 -20.89 0.37 -10.21
C ILE A 103 -21.25 -0.87 -9.39
N LYS A 104 -22.53 -1.27 -9.45
CA LYS A 104 -23.05 -2.44 -8.74
C LYS A 104 -22.34 -3.73 -9.18
N GLY A 105 -22.05 -4.60 -8.20
CA GLY A 105 -21.52 -5.94 -8.44
C GLY A 105 -20.01 -6.02 -8.62
N LEU A 106 -19.29 -4.90 -8.48
CA LEU A 106 -17.83 -4.91 -8.43
C LEU A 106 -17.33 -5.18 -7.00
N ARG A 107 -16.00 -5.31 -6.85
CA ARG A 107 -15.35 -5.55 -5.56
C ARG A 107 -15.63 -4.41 -4.58
N THR A 108 -16.07 -4.78 -3.37
CA THR A 108 -16.26 -3.90 -2.20
C THR A 108 -15.02 -3.85 -1.32
#